data_AF-A0A955G8I0-F1
#
_entry.id   AF-A0A955G8I0-F1
#
_cell.length_a   1.000
_cell.length_b   1.000
_cell.length_c   1.000
_cell.angle_alpha   90.00
_cell.angle_beta   90.00
_cell.angle_gamma   90.00
#
_symmetry.space_group_name_H-M   'P 1'
#
loop_
_entity.id
_entity.type
_entity.pdbx_description
1 polymer ?
#
loop_
_entity_poly.entity_id
_entity_poly.type
_entity_poly.pdbx_seq_one_letter_code
_entity_poly.pdbx_strand_id
1 'polypeptide(L)'
;MPRAKIEIEGMVTVGDLADKLMIPVTKLIGELMKNGIMVTVNERIDFDTAQIITEELKLTDIELVRKQDESTTVPKKRQHEISDNASLRAPVVAVMGHVDHGKTSLLDAIRGAGVAKQEAGGITQHISAYQISHGDRKITFLDTPGHEAFTALREHGAQLTDLAIIVVAADDGIKPQTLEAIRFANKANVKMIFAINKADKPEANIDRVKQQLAEQNIIPEDWGGDAIILPVSAKTQQGVKELLDMTLLVADVEELKADVDTPAKGLIIESHMEKGRGAVAIALVETGTLKNGSVVVVGQTYGKIRNLETTLGSPIAEAGPSTPVILTGFRELPEFGQEFMAVANDKEAKKIVEARIRQSTNTSKSNITTSSQLLQIINRNTELSEFNVIVKADVQGSLTSVIDSLKTLN
;
A
#
# COMPACT_ATOMS: atom_id res chain seq x y z
N MET A 1 -18.98 -37.55 14.71
CA MET A 1 -19.12 -36.59 15.81
C MET A 1 -18.51 -35.27 15.35
N PRO A 2 -19.11 -34.10 15.61
CA PRO A 2 -18.44 -32.83 15.31
C PRO A 2 -17.21 -32.67 16.21
N ARG A 3 -16.05 -32.34 15.63
CA ARG A 3 -14.81 -32.09 16.37
C ARG A 3 -14.92 -30.82 17.20
N ALA A 4 -14.46 -30.86 18.45
CA ALA A 4 -14.32 -29.68 19.28
C ALA A 4 -13.21 -28.79 18.71
N LYS A 5 -13.56 -27.56 18.32
CA LYS A 5 -12.61 -26.60 17.75
C LYS A 5 -11.95 -25.83 18.87
N ILE A 6 -10.61 -25.82 18.87
CA ILE A 6 -9.81 -25.07 19.83
C ILE A 6 -9.01 -24.01 19.07
N GLU A 7 -9.26 -22.75 19.40
CA GLU A 7 -8.57 -21.63 18.77
C GLU A 7 -7.23 -21.35 19.46
N ILE A 8 -6.18 -21.20 18.63
CA ILE A 8 -4.83 -20.83 19.05
C ILE A 8 -4.39 -19.55 18.32
N GLU A 9 -3.98 -18.55 19.09
CA GLU A 9 -3.40 -17.28 18.62
C GLU A 9 -1.91 -17.47 18.34
N GLY A 10 -1.52 -17.84 17.11
CA GLY A 10 -0.13 -17.89 16.62
C GLY A 10 0.84 -18.80 17.39
N MET A 11 1.17 -18.44 18.63
CA MET A 11 1.94 -19.21 19.60
C MET A 11 1.14 -19.47 20.88
N VAL A 12 1.21 -20.70 21.39
CA VAL A 12 0.55 -21.12 22.65
C VAL A 12 1.60 -21.61 23.63
N THR A 13 1.43 -21.36 24.93
CA THR A 13 2.31 -21.98 25.92
C THR A 13 2.00 -23.47 26.05
N VAL A 14 3.00 -24.29 26.37
CA VAL A 14 2.82 -25.73 26.56
C VAL A 14 1.79 -26.02 27.66
N GLY A 15 1.77 -25.22 28.74
CA GLY A 15 0.75 -25.29 29.79
C GLY A 15 -0.66 -25.00 29.28
N ASP A 16 -0.85 -23.88 28.58
CA ASP A 16 -2.17 -23.49 28.05
C ASP A 16 -2.69 -24.49 27.01
N LEU A 17 -1.80 -25.05 26.19
CA LEU A 17 -2.17 -26.08 25.21
C LEU A 17 -2.62 -27.36 25.90
N ALA A 18 -1.92 -27.81 26.95
CA ALA A 18 -2.30 -28.99 27.71
C ALA A 18 -3.67 -28.82 28.39
N ASP A 19 -3.93 -27.65 28.96
CA ASP A 19 -5.22 -27.31 29.59
C ASP A 19 -6.35 -27.27 28.55
N LYS A 20 -6.10 -26.67 27.38
CA LYS A 20 -7.07 -26.65 26.26
C LYS A 20 -7.36 -28.06 25.72
N LEU A 21 -6.34 -28.90 25.60
CA LEU A 21 -6.45 -30.29 25.16
C LEU A 21 -6.99 -31.22 26.25
N MET A 22 -7.19 -30.72 27.48
CA MET A 22 -7.59 -31.49 28.67
C MET A 22 -6.71 -32.72 28.93
N ILE A 23 -5.40 -32.58 28.75
CA ILE A 23 -4.41 -33.63 29.03
C ILE A 23 -3.39 -33.17 30.07
N PRO A 24 -2.75 -34.08 30.83
CA PRO A 24 -1.67 -33.71 31.72
C PRO A 24 -0.51 -33.05 30.97
N VAL A 25 -0.04 -31.89 31.46
CA VAL A 25 1.10 -31.15 30.88
C VAL A 25 2.34 -32.03 30.69
N THR A 26 2.59 -32.95 31.63
CA THR A 26 3.70 -33.91 31.57
C THR A 26 3.61 -34.86 30.37
N LYS A 27 2.40 -35.22 29.93
CA LYS A 27 2.17 -36.07 28.76
C LYS A 27 2.46 -35.30 27.47
N LEU A 28 2.07 -34.02 27.40
CA LEU A 28 2.34 -33.15 26.27
C LEU A 28 3.84 -32.87 26.12
N ILE A 29 4.53 -32.53 27.21
CA ILE A 29 6.00 -32.35 27.24
C ILE A 29 6.70 -33.64 26.80
N GLY A 30 6.24 -34.81 27.28
CA GLY A 30 6.82 -36.08 26.89
C GLY A 30 6.74 -36.36 25.39
N GLU A 31 5.66 -35.95 24.72
CA GLU A 31 5.49 -36.13 23.27
C GLU A 31 6.30 -35.12 22.46
N LEU A 32 6.38 -33.87 22.93
CA LEU A 32 7.26 -32.84 22.35
C LEU A 32 8.73 -33.29 22.40
N MET A 33 9.17 -33.87 23.52
CA MET A 33 10.54 -34.38 23.66
C MET A 33 10.84 -35.57 22.71
N LYS A 34 9.88 -36.46 22.46
CA LYS A 34 10.05 -37.55 21.47
C LYS A 34 10.22 -37.03 20.04
N ASN A 35 9.60 -35.90 19.74
CA ASN A 35 9.73 -35.18 18.47
C ASN A 35 10.98 -34.27 18.41
N GLY A 36 11.88 -34.38 19.39
CA GLY A 36 13.13 -33.63 19.43
C GLY A 36 12.99 -32.19 19.94
N ILE A 37 11.81 -31.81 20.46
CA ILE A 37 11.51 -30.47 20.95
C ILE A 37 11.59 -30.49 22.49
N MET A 38 12.72 -30.05 23.03
CA MET A 38 12.90 -29.89 24.47
C MET A 38 12.29 -28.57 24.92
N VAL A 39 11.15 -28.65 25.62
CA VAL A 39 10.45 -27.46 26.12
C VAL A 39 9.97 -27.60 27.56
N THR A 40 9.86 -26.47 28.26
CA THR A 40 9.29 -26.36 29.61
C THR A 40 7.83 -25.88 29.59
N VAL A 41 7.12 -25.98 30.72
CA VAL A 41 5.67 -25.66 30.83
C VAL A 41 5.33 -24.25 30.33
N ASN A 42 6.22 -23.29 30.57
CA ASN A 42 6.00 -21.87 30.25
C ASN A 42 6.52 -21.47 28.87
N GLU A 43 7.15 -22.38 28.13
CA GLU A 43 7.66 -22.11 26.80
C GLU A 43 6.54 -22.13 25.77
N ARG A 44 6.72 -21.35 24.72
CA ARG A 44 5.74 -21.17 23.65
C ARG A 44 6.11 -22.02 22.45
N ILE A 45 5.11 -22.67 21.88
CA ILE A 45 5.21 -23.43 20.63
C ILE A 45 4.29 -22.82 19.59
N ASP A 46 4.71 -22.92 18.32
CA ASP A 46 3.92 -22.44 17.20
C ASP A 46 2.75 -23.37 16.88
N PHE A 47 1.80 -22.88 16.08
CA PHE A 47 0.62 -23.64 15.70
C PHE A 47 0.97 -24.94 14.97
N ASP A 48 1.98 -24.92 14.11
CA ASP A 48 2.37 -26.09 13.32
C ASP A 48 2.89 -27.22 14.21
N THR A 49 3.75 -26.88 15.18
CA THR A 49 4.20 -27.83 16.20
C THR A 49 3.02 -28.33 17.06
N ALA A 50 2.14 -27.43 17.49
CA ALA A 50 0.96 -27.80 18.28
C ALA A 50 0.02 -28.76 17.51
N GLN A 51 -0.15 -28.55 16.21
CA GLN A 51 -0.96 -29.39 15.33
C GLN A 51 -0.35 -30.79 15.18
N ILE A 52 0.94 -30.87 14.85
CA ILE A 52 1.65 -32.15 14.69
C ILE A 52 1.51 -33.01 15.95
N ILE A 53 1.77 -32.43 17.12
CA ILE A 53 1.71 -33.15 18.40
C ILE A 53 0.28 -33.57 18.74
N THR A 54 -0.73 -32.76 18.40
CA THR A 54 -2.14 -33.09 18.64
C THR A 54 -2.60 -34.26 17.77
N GLU A 55 -2.15 -34.33 16.52
CA GLU A 55 -2.40 -35.45 15.60
C GLU A 55 -1.72 -36.74 16.11
N GLU A 56 -0.49 -36.64 16.60
CA GLU A 56 0.29 -37.78 17.10
C GLU A 56 -0.24 -38.36 18.41
N LEU A 57 -0.80 -37.50 19.28
CA LEU A 57 -1.52 -37.89 20.48
C LEU A 57 -2.87 -38.59 20.18
N LYS A 58 -3.24 -38.73 18.90
CA LYS A 58 -4.47 -39.38 18.41
C LYS A 58 -5.75 -38.78 19.02
N LEU A 59 -5.74 -37.47 19.27
CA LEU A 59 -6.90 -36.73 19.77
C LEU A 59 -7.87 -36.46 18.62
N THR A 60 -8.55 -37.51 18.16
CA THR A 60 -9.42 -37.49 16.96
C THR A 60 -10.66 -36.60 17.08
N ASP A 61 -10.98 -36.15 18.29
CA ASP A 61 -12.15 -35.31 18.60
C ASP A 61 -11.84 -33.81 18.65
N ILE A 62 -10.57 -33.41 18.48
CA ILE A 62 -10.12 -32.02 18.62
C ILE A 62 -9.53 -31.54 17.28
N GLU A 63 -9.92 -30.34 16.86
CA GLU A 63 -9.35 -29.65 15.71
C GLU A 63 -8.78 -28.31 16.17
N LEU A 64 -7.46 -28.14 16.03
CA LEU A 64 -6.82 -26.86 16.28
C LEU A 64 -7.12 -25.92 15.11
N VAL A 65 -7.64 -24.74 15.40
CA VAL A 65 -7.92 -23.70 14.40
C VAL A 65 -7.01 -22.52 14.69
N ARG A 66 -6.27 -22.05 13.68
CA ARG A 66 -5.52 -20.79 13.78
C ARG A 66 -6.51 -19.67 13.98
N LYS A 67 -6.45 -19.00 15.14
CA LYS A 67 -7.08 -17.70 15.28
C LYS A 67 -6.25 -16.76 14.43
N GLN A 68 -6.79 -16.38 13.27
CA GLN A 68 -6.15 -15.37 12.44
C GLN A 68 -6.11 -14.09 13.26
N ASP A 69 -4.90 -13.64 13.60
CA ASP A 69 -4.68 -12.26 13.97
C ASP A 69 -5.25 -11.39 12.84
N GLU A 70 -6.26 -10.58 13.15
CA GLU A 70 -6.71 -9.49 12.27
C GLU A 70 -5.60 -8.45 12.00
N SER A 71 -4.38 -8.65 12.54
CA SER A 71 -3.22 -7.76 12.39
C SER A 71 -2.23 -8.15 11.29
N THR A 72 -2.44 -9.24 10.57
CA THR A 72 -1.76 -9.48 9.27
C THR A 72 -2.79 -9.62 8.16
N THR A 73 -3.54 -8.54 7.93
CA THR A 73 -4.11 -8.28 6.61
C THR A 73 -2.97 -8.24 5.60
N VAL A 74 -2.68 -9.39 4.97
CA VAL A 74 -2.55 -9.35 3.51
C VAL A 74 -3.82 -8.63 3.07
N PRO A 75 -3.77 -7.43 2.48
CA PRO A 75 -4.99 -6.75 2.08
C PRO A 75 -5.64 -7.66 1.04
N LYS A 76 -6.69 -8.39 1.45
CA LYS A 76 -7.64 -8.96 0.51
C LYS A 76 -8.03 -7.78 -0.38
N LYS A 77 -7.94 -7.97 -1.70
CA LYS A 77 -8.38 -7.03 -2.73
C LYS A 77 -9.59 -6.28 -2.18
N ARG A 78 -9.56 -4.94 -2.16
CA ARG A 78 -10.61 -4.05 -1.62
C ARG A 78 -11.93 -4.31 -2.35
N GLN A 79 -12.57 -5.44 -2.10
CA GLN A 79 -13.88 -5.80 -2.60
C GLN A 79 -14.86 -5.04 -1.73
N HIS A 80 -15.09 -3.77 -2.08
CA HIS A 80 -16.42 -3.22 -1.84
C HIS A 80 -17.40 -4.18 -2.53
N GLU A 81 -18.45 -4.60 -1.84
CA GLU A 81 -19.60 -5.19 -2.51
C GLU A 81 -20.17 -4.09 -3.40
N ILE A 82 -19.74 -4.11 -4.66
CA ILE A 82 -20.14 -3.17 -5.70
C ILE A 82 -21.66 -3.29 -5.79
N SER A 83 -22.38 -2.20 -5.54
CA SER A 83 -23.84 -2.26 -5.65
C SER A 83 -24.25 -2.44 -7.11
N ASP A 84 -25.47 -2.94 -7.34
CA ASP A 84 -26.04 -3.03 -8.69
C ASP A 84 -26.10 -1.66 -9.41
N ASN A 85 -26.03 -0.56 -8.66
CA ASN A 85 -26.05 0.81 -9.16
C ASN A 85 -24.65 1.40 -9.39
N ALA A 86 -23.59 0.61 -9.24
CA ALA A 86 -22.23 1.12 -9.43
C ALA A 86 -21.97 1.52 -10.89
N SER A 87 -21.36 2.67 -11.06
CA SER A 87 -21.02 3.22 -12.38
C SER A 87 -19.56 2.94 -12.74
N LEU A 88 -19.27 2.90 -14.04
CA LEU A 88 -17.89 2.85 -14.53
C LEU A 88 -17.11 4.07 -14.02
N ARG A 89 -15.86 3.83 -13.61
CA ARG A 89 -14.95 4.90 -13.16
C ARG A 89 -13.66 4.92 -13.96
N ALA A 90 -12.93 6.04 -13.88
CA ALA A 90 -11.60 6.14 -14.47
C ALA A 90 -10.62 5.17 -13.81
N PRO A 91 -9.69 4.54 -14.54
CA PRO A 91 -8.61 3.77 -13.93
C PRO A 91 -7.65 4.67 -13.15
N VAL A 92 -7.20 4.18 -12.00
CA VAL A 92 -6.09 4.75 -11.24
C VAL A 92 -4.83 3.95 -11.55
N VAL A 93 -3.80 4.61 -12.06
CA VAL A 93 -2.62 4.01 -12.67
C VAL A 93 -1.36 4.46 -11.96
N ALA A 94 -0.62 3.54 -11.36
CA ALA A 94 0.70 3.84 -10.81
C ALA A 94 1.75 3.79 -11.91
N VAL A 95 2.69 4.73 -11.93
CA VAL A 95 3.87 4.63 -12.78
C VAL A 95 5.09 4.28 -11.93
N MET A 96 5.69 3.14 -12.23
CA MET A 96 6.79 2.55 -11.45
C MET A 96 7.96 2.19 -12.35
N GLY A 97 9.14 1.98 -11.78
CA GLY A 97 10.35 1.66 -12.54
C GLY A 97 11.62 2.21 -11.92
N HIS A 98 12.77 1.88 -12.51
CA HIS A 98 14.07 2.30 -12.00
C HIS A 98 14.30 3.82 -12.12
N VAL A 99 15.26 4.33 -11.36
CA VAL A 99 15.75 5.72 -11.48
C VAL A 99 16.26 5.93 -12.91
N ASP A 100 16.09 7.12 -13.47
CA ASP A 100 16.54 7.49 -14.84
C ASP A 100 15.96 6.67 -16.01
N HIS A 101 14.94 5.84 -15.76
CA HIS A 101 14.17 5.18 -16.83
C HIS A 101 13.12 6.10 -17.47
N GLY A 102 13.01 7.34 -16.99
CA GLY A 102 12.18 8.39 -17.58
C GLY A 102 10.70 8.32 -17.21
N LYS A 103 10.37 7.85 -16.01
CA LYS A 103 9.00 7.88 -15.44
C LYS A 103 8.40 9.29 -15.46
N THR A 104 9.07 10.24 -14.82
CA THR A 104 8.66 11.64 -14.75
C THR A 104 8.58 12.27 -16.14
N SER A 105 9.54 11.95 -17.03
CA SER A 105 9.50 12.43 -18.43
C SER A 105 8.31 11.87 -19.21
N LEU A 106 7.96 10.60 -18.99
CA LEU A 106 6.78 9.98 -19.61
C LEU A 106 5.49 10.62 -19.09
N LEU A 107 5.40 10.85 -17.78
CA LEU A 107 4.27 11.55 -17.16
C LEU A 107 4.15 13.00 -17.64
N ASP A 108 5.27 13.70 -17.82
CA ASP A 108 5.29 15.04 -18.42
C ASP A 108 4.79 15.04 -19.87
N ALA A 109 5.23 14.05 -20.67
CA ALA A 109 4.75 13.87 -22.04
C ALA A 109 3.24 13.60 -22.08
N ILE A 110 2.72 12.81 -21.14
CA ILE A 110 1.29 12.51 -20.99
C ILE A 110 0.50 13.75 -20.56
N ARG A 111 1.04 14.56 -19.64
CA ARG A 111 0.41 15.80 -19.15
C ARG A 111 0.41 16.93 -20.17
N GLY A 112 1.31 16.89 -21.15
CA GLY A 112 1.60 18.03 -22.01
C GLY A 112 2.27 19.20 -21.26
N ALA A 113 2.88 18.93 -20.09
CA ALA A 113 3.51 19.92 -19.23
C ALA A 113 4.89 19.42 -18.76
N GLY A 114 5.91 20.29 -18.75
CA GLY A 114 7.29 19.91 -18.38
C GLY A 114 7.61 20.18 -16.91
N VAL A 115 7.20 19.28 -16.00
CA VAL A 115 7.43 19.41 -14.55
C VAL A 115 8.79 18.87 -14.11
N ALA A 116 9.39 17.91 -14.84
CA ALA A 116 10.70 17.34 -14.53
C ALA A 116 11.84 18.39 -14.45
N LYS A 117 11.68 19.57 -15.05
CA LYS A 117 12.65 20.67 -14.97
C LYS A 117 12.57 21.50 -13.69
N GLN A 118 11.49 21.37 -12.91
CA GLN A 118 11.25 22.18 -11.72
C GLN A 118 11.54 21.46 -10.40
N GLU A 119 11.69 20.13 -10.40
CA GLU A 119 12.01 19.36 -9.19
C GLU A 119 13.50 19.47 -8.82
N ALA A 120 13.77 19.68 -7.53
CA ALA A 120 15.13 19.79 -7.01
C ALA A 120 15.89 18.47 -7.20
N GLY A 121 17.04 18.54 -7.89
CA GLY A 121 17.85 17.35 -8.19
C GLY A 121 17.37 16.52 -9.38
N GLY A 122 16.32 16.95 -10.10
CA GLY A 122 15.84 16.26 -11.31
C GLY A 122 15.19 14.89 -11.07
N ILE A 123 14.79 14.60 -9.82
CA ILE A 123 14.14 13.35 -9.43
C ILE A 123 12.81 13.64 -8.71
N THR A 124 11.86 12.73 -8.86
CA THR A 124 10.57 12.78 -8.15
C THR A 124 10.72 12.29 -6.73
N GLN A 125 10.46 13.18 -5.77
CA GLN A 125 10.61 12.94 -4.33
C GLN A 125 9.26 12.76 -3.60
N HIS A 126 8.16 13.23 -4.20
CA HIS A 126 6.82 13.22 -3.62
C HIS A 126 5.88 12.32 -4.43
N ILE A 127 4.87 11.71 -3.80
CA ILE A 127 3.80 11.07 -4.58
C ILE A 127 2.89 12.17 -5.11
N SER A 128 2.85 12.32 -6.43
CA SER A 128 1.93 13.24 -7.09
C SER A 128 0.78 12.48 -7.73
N ALA A 129 -0.43 13.03 -7.64
CA ALA A 129 -1.59 12.48 -8.32
C ALA A 129 -2.16 13.51 -9.30
N TYR A 130 -2.56 13.08 -10.48
CA TYR A 130 -3.24 13.96 -11.43
C TYR A 130 -4.16 13.17 -12.35
N GLN A 131 -5.13 13.85 -12.93
CA GLN A 131 -6.09 13.25 -13.84
C GLN A 131 -6.00 13.94 -15.20
N ILE A 132 -5.93 13.15 -16.25
CA ILE A 132 -5.99 13.63 -17.64
C ILE A 132 -7.26 13.14 -18.31
N SER A 133 -7.66 13.83 -19.38
CA SER A 133 -8.69 13.37 -20.31
C SER A 133 -8.03 12.87 -21.58
N HIS A 134 -8.38 11.67 -22.02
CA HIS A 134 -7.92 11.05 -23.26
C HIS A 134 -9.16 10.62 -24.06
N GLY A 135 -9.50 11.39 -25.09
CA GLY A 135 -10.83 11.34 -25.69
C GLY A 135 -11.91 11.75 -24.69
N ASP A 136 -12.97 10.95 -24.60
CA ASP A 136 -14.10 11.17 -23.67
C ASP A 136 -13.90 10.50 -22.30
N ARG A 137 -12.77 9.83 -22.09
CA ARG A 137 -12.46 9.07 -20.87
C ARG A 137 -11.36 9.75 -20.08
N LYS A 138 -11.35 9.50 -18.77
CA LYS A 138 -10.33 10.04 -17.86
C LYS A 138 -9.41 8.94 -17.37
N ILE A 139 -8.16 9.30 -17.08
CA ILE A 139 -7.16 8.42 -16.47
C ILE A 139 -6.51 9.17 -15.31
N THR A 140 -6.44 8.54 -14.15
CA THR A 140 -5.77 9.10 -12.98
C THR A 140 -4.41 8.46 -12.83
N PHE A 141 -3.36 9.27 -12.79
CA PHE A 141 -1.99 8.80 -12.59
C PHE A 141 -1.51 9.09 -11.18
N LEU A 142 -0.84 8.10 -10.58
CA LEU A 142 -0.04 8.24 -9.37
C LEU A 142 1.45 8.13 -9.76
N ASP A 143 2.17 9.23 -9.63
CA ASP A 143 3.61 9.28 -9.81
C ASP A 143 4.30 8.83 -8.52
N THR A 144 5.08 7.75 -8.59
CA THR A 144 5.77 7.19 -7.41
C THR A 144 7.28 7.41 -7.50
N PRO A 145 7.94 7.84 -6.41
CA PRO A 145 9.39 7.95 -6.37
C PRO A 145 10.10 6.62 -6.66
N GLY A 146 11.19 6.67 -7.44
CA GLY A 146 11.94 5.47 -7.87
C GLY A 146 13.10 5.04 -6.96
N HIS A 147 13.42 5.81 -5.92
CA HIS A 147 14.57 5.56 -5.05
C HIS A 147 14.23 4.55 -3.94
N GLU A 148 15.21 3.74 -3.51
CA GLU A 148 15.04 2.64 -2.54
C GLU A 148 14.50 3.11 -1.19
N ALA A 149 14.93 4.29 -0.72
CA ALA A 149 14.40 4.91 0.50
C ALA A 149 12.86 5.08 0.51
N PHE A 150 12.20 5.06 -0.66
CA PHE A 150 10.75 5.24 -0.81
C PHE A 150 10.02 3.92 -1.11
N THR A 151 10.57 2.78 -0.72
CA THR A 151 9.92 1.47 -0.91
C THR A 151 8.51 1.40 -0.31
N ALA A 152 8.31 1.94 0.90
CA ALA A 152 6.98 1.98 1.52
C ALA A 152 5.96 2.77 0.67
N LEU A 153 6.38 3.88 0.06
CA LEU A 153 5.53 4.68 -0.83
C LEU A 153 5.14 3.91 -2.09
N ARG A 154 6.05 3.09 -2.66
CA ARG A 154 5.76 2.25 -3.82
C ARG A 154 4.83 1.08 -3.50
N GLU A 155 5.02 0.43 -2.35
CA GLU A 155 4.11 -0.64 -1.89
C GLU A 155 2.70 -0.10 -1.67
N HIS A 156 2.57 1.06 -1.02
CA HIS A 156 1.28 1.72 -0.87
C HIS A 156 0.69 2.16 -2.21
N GLY A 157 1.49 2.75 -3.10
CA GLY A 157 1.05 3.12 -4.45
C GLY A 157 0.48 1.95 -5.23
N ALA A 158 1.10 0.77 -5.16
CA ALA A 158 0.57 -0.44 -5.80
C ALA A 158 -0.81 -0.82 -5.25
N GLN A 159 -1.02 -0.74 -3.94
CA GLN A 159 -2.30 -1.10 -3.31
C GLN A 159 -3.46 -0.14 -3.65
N LEU A 160 -3.15 1.07 -4.10
CA LEU A 160 -4.12 2.12 -4.41
C LEU A 160 -4.54 2.16 -5.88
N THR A 161 -3.93 1.31 -6.70
CA THR A 161 -4.06 1.40 -8.15
C THR A 161 -4.73 0.18 -8.73
N ASP A 162 -5.44 0.42 -9.82
CA ASP A 162 -6.11 -0.60 -10.60
C ASP A 162 -5.13 -1.23 -11.59
N LEU A 163 -4.20 -0.43 -12.10
CA LEU A 163 -3.15 -0.82 -13.05
C LEU A 163 -1.80 -0.20 -12.67
N ALA A 164 -0.72 -0.85 -13.09
CA ALA A 164 0.64 -0.34 -12.96
C ALA A 164 1.33 -0.28 -14.34
N ILE A 165 1.87 0.89 -14.69
CA ILE A 165 2.77 1.04 -15.82
C ILE A 165 4.21 0.89 -15.32
N ILE A 166 4.87 -0.18 -15.75
CA ILE A 166 6.28 -0.45 -15.42
C ILE A 166 7.15 0.14 -16.53
N VAL A 167 7.83 1.23 -16.23
CA VAL A 167 8.72 1.92 -17.17
C VAL A 167 10.11 1.30 -17.11
N VAL A 168 10.58 0.80 -18.25
CA VAL A 168 11.91 0.21 -18.42
C VAL A 168 12.62 0.92 -19.56
N ALA A 169 13.84 1.38 -19.37
CA ALA A 169 14.57 2.02 -20.47
C ALA A 169 15.13 0.99 -21.46
N ALA A 170 14.94 1.21 -22.76
CA ALA A 170 15.38 0.30 -23.82
C ALA A 170 16.92 0.15 -23.89
N ASP A 171 17.65 1.20 -23.52
CA ASP A 171 19.11 1.26 -23.50
C ASP A 171 19.70 0.55 -22.27
N ASP A 172 18.97 0.51 -21.16
CA ASP A 172 19.48 0.04 -19.86
C ASP A 172 18.95 -1.35 -19.44
N GLY A 173 17.70 -1.67 -19.80
CA GLY A 173 17.03 -2.93 -19.48
C GLY A 173 16.56 -3.05 -18.03
N ILE A 174 16.20 -4.27 -17.60
CA ILE A 174 15.65 -4.53 -16.26
C ILE A 174 16.71 -4.29 -15.17
N LYS A 175 16.30 -3.59 -14.11
CA LYS A 175 17.12 -3.33 -12.91
C LYS A 175 16.45 -3.85 -11.64
N PRO A 176 17.19 -3.94 -10.49
CA PRO A 176 16.62 -4.42 -9.23
C PRO A 176 15.33 -3.70 -8.80
N GLN A 177 15.25 -2.38 -8.96
CA GLN A 177 14.07 -1.57 -8.62
C GLN A 177 12.89 -1.85 -9.57
N THR A 178 13.16 -2.30 -10.80
CA THR A 178 12.12 -2.79 -11.73
C THR A 178 11.55 -4.11 -11.24
N LEU A 179 12.40 -5.06 -10.84
CA LEU A 179 11.99 -6.34 -10.27
C LEU A 179 11.18 -6.14 -8.98
N GLU A 180 11.59 -5.18 -8.17
CA GLU A 180 10.85 -4.79 -6.97
C GLU A 180 9.46 -4.21 -7.30
N ALA A 181 9.36 -3.32 -8.30
CA ALA A 181 8.08 -2.79 -8.75
C ALA A 181 7.13 -3.89 -9.26
N ILE A 182 7.66 -4.83 -10.06
CA ILE A 182 6.93 -6.02 -10.52
C ILE A 182 6.43 -6.83 -9.33
N ARG A 183 7.28 -7.06 -8.33
CA ARG A 183 6.91 -7.80 -7.11
C ARG A 183 5.78 -7.10 -6.35
N PHE A 184 5.80 -5.78 -6.23
CA PHE A 184 4.72 -5.04 -5.57
C PHE A 184 3.41 -5.09 -6.35
N ALA A 185 3.46 -4.91 -7.67
CA ALA A 185 2.28 -5.04 -8.52
C ALA A 185 1.67 -6.44 -8.44
N ASN A 186 2.49 -7.49 -8.49
CA ASN A 186 2.05 -8.88 -8.31
C ASN A 186 1.45 -9.13 -6.92
N LYS A 187 2.10 -8.65 -5.85
CA LYS A 187 1.59 -8.77 -4.47
C LYS A 187 0.25 -8.06 -4.29
N ALA A 188 0.07 -6.93 -4.96
CA ALA A 188 -1.18 -6.17 -4.97
C ALA A 188 -2.24 -6.72 -5.95
N ASN A 189 -1.89 -7.74 -6.75
CA ASN A 189 -2.74 -8.31 -7.81
C ASN A 189 -3.22 -7.24 -8.81
N VAL A 190 -2.30 -6.38 -9.22
CA VAL A 190 -2.51 -5.25 -10.14
C VAL A 190 -2.03 -5.65 -11.54
N LYS A 191 -2.84 -5.34 -12.56
CA LYS A 191 -2.45 -5.60 -13.96
C LYS A 191 -1.32 -4.66 -14.39
N MET A 192 -0.30 -5.24 -15.02
CA MET A 192 0.91 -4.51 -15.42
C MET A 192 0.94 -4.26 -16.92
N ILE A 193 1.33 -3.05 -17.31
CA ILE A 193 1.66 -2.68 -18.68
C ILE A 193 3.13 -2.25 -18.70
N PHE A 194 3.95 -2.85 -19.54
CA PHE A 194 5.37 -2.51 -19.64
C PHE A 194 5.58 -1.45 -20.72
N ALA A 195 6.02 -0.26 -20.30
CA ALA A 195 6.39 0.83 -21.19
C ALA A 195 7.91 0.84 -21.39
N ILE A 196 8.38 0.35 -22.54
CA ILE A 196 9.81 0.33 -22.88
C ILE A 196 10.20 1.70 -23.42
N ASN A 197 10.70 2.57 -22.55
CA ASN A 197 10.98 3.97 -22.82
C ASN A 197 12.33 4.17 -23.53
N LYS A 198 12.54 5.37 -24.09
CA LYS A 198 13.72 5.76 -24.87
C LYS A 198 13.92 4.93 -26.15
N ALA A 199 12.82 4.49 -26.77
CA ALA A 199 12.84 3.76 -28.03
C ALA A 199 13.39 4.58 -29.23
N ASP A 200 13.55 5.90 -29.07
CA ASP A 200 14.14 6.80 -30.08
C ASP A 200 15.67 6.72 -30.17
N LYS A 201 16.33 6.09 -29.19
CA LYS A 201 17.79 6.01 -29.14
C LYS A 201 18.32 4.94 -30.11
N PRO A 202 19.46 5.18 -30.78
CA PRO A 202 20.08 4.17 -31.65
C PRO A 202 20.55 2.94 -30.86
N GLU A 203 20.89 3.10 -29.58
CA GLU A 203 21.25 2.00 -28.68
C GLU A 203 20.04 1.26 -28.07
N ALA A 204 18.80 1.64 -28.39
CA ALA A 204 17.60 1.02 -27.86
C ALA A 204 17.48 -0.45 -28.32
N ASN A 205 17.28 -1.37 -27.38
CA ASN A 205 17.10 -2.78 -27.68
C ASN A 205 15.88 -3.34 -26.94
N ILE A 206 14.73 -3.32 -27.63
CA ILE A 206 13.44 -3.79 -27.10
C ILE A 206 13.45 -5.30 -26.90
N ASP A 207 14.03 -6.05 -27.83
CA ASP A 207 14.06 -7.52 -27.78
C ASP A 207 14.86 -8.03 -26.57
N ARG A 208 15.96 -7.34 -26.22
CA ARG A 208 16.72 -7.62 -24.99
C ARG A 208 15.84 -7.47 -23.75
N VAL A 209 15.03 -6.41 -23.67
CA VAL A 209 14.14 -6.20 -22.52
C VAL A 209 13.05 -7.27 -22.47
N LYS A 210 12.47 -7.64 -23.61
CA LYS A 210 11.50 -8.76 -23.70
C LYS A 210 12.10 -10.07 -23.21
N GLN A 211 13.34 -10.39 -23.62
CA GLN A 211 14.05 -11.57 -23.14
C GLN A 211 14.26 -11.54 -21.63
N GLN A 212 14.70 -10.40 -21.08
CA GLN A 212 14.87 -10.23 -19.63
C GLN A 212 13.55 -10.38 -18.86
N LEU A 213 12.43 -9.89 -19.40
CA LEU A 213 11.10 -10.08 -18.80
C LEU A 213 10.69 -11.56 -18.83
N ALA A 214 10.94 -12.25 -19.94
CA ALA A 214 10.66 -13.67 -20.07
C ALA A 214 11.46 -14.52 -19.07
N GLU A 215 12.72 -14.17 -18.79
CA GLU A 215 13.53 -14.79 -17.74
C GLU A 215 12.92 -14.63 -16.32
N GLN A 216 12.07 -13.63 -16.12
CA GLN A 216 11.31 -13.41 -14.89
C GLN A 216 9.89 -14.02 -14.94
N ASN A 217 9.63 -14.93 -15.91
CA ASN A 217 8.32 -15.53 -16.19
C ASN A 217 7.24 -14.52 -16.61
N ILE A 218 7.63 -13.39 -17.18
CA ILE A 218 6.71 -12.39 -17.75
C ILE A 218 6.81 -12.53 -19.27
N ILE A 219 5.89 -13.29 -19.85
CA ILE A 219 5.96 -13.65 -21.28
C ILE A 219 5.21 -12.60 -22.10
N PRO A 220 5.86 -11.96 -23.10
CA PRO A 220 5.22 -11.01 -24.01
C PRO A 220 4.01 -11.59 -24.76
N GLU A 221 2.98 -10.77 -25.03
CA GLU A 221 1.81 -11.18 -25.84
C GLU A 221 2.20 -11.69 -27.24
N ASP A 222 3.20 -11.07 -27.89
CA ASP A 222 3.68 -11.49 -29.21
C ASP A 222 4.45 -12.82 -29.18
N TRP A 223 4.82 -13.31 -27.99
CA TRP A 223 5.42 -14.63 -27.77
C TRP A 223 4.40 -15.64 -27.21
N GLY A 224 3.11 -15.29 -27.21
CA GLY A 224 2.02 -16.14 -26.72
C GLY A 224 1.78 -16.07 -25.21
N GLY A 225 2.30 -15.04 -24.54
CA GLY A 225 2.01 -14.74 -23.14
C GLY A 225 0.89 -13.73 -22.95
N ASP A 226 0.84 -13.12 -21.76
CA ASP A 226 -0.17 -12.14 -21.33
C ASP A 226 0.42 -10.78 -20.97
N ALA A 227 1.75 -10.62 -21.06
CA ALA A 227 2.41 -9.37 -20.73
C ALA A 227 2.31 -8.36 -21.88
N ILE A 228 1.59 -7.27 -21.63
CA ILE A 228 1.45 -6.15 -22.54
C ILE A 228 2.74 -5.33 -22.52
N ILE A 229 3.44 -5.28 -23.66
CA ILE A 229 4.72 -4.57 -23.81
C ILE A 229 4.63 -3.57 -24.95
N LEU A 230 4.78 -2.29 -24.64
CA LEU A 230 4.68 -1.20 -25.59
C LEU A 230 5.98 -0.38 -25.64
N PRO A 231 6.61 -0.22 -26.81
CA PRO A 231 7.74 0.69 -26.96
C PRO A 231 7.25 2.14 -26.98
N VAL A 232 7.88 2.99 -26.18
CA VAL A 232 7.53 4.41 -26.07
C VAL A 232 8.79 5.28 -26.10
N SER A 233 8.61 6.55 -26.47
CA SER A 233 9.62 7.57 -26.29
C SER A 233 8.97 8.80 -25.67
N ALA A 234 9.27 9.05 -24.39
CA ALA A 234 8.84 10.27 -23.71
C ALA A 234 9.32 11.56 -24.41
N LYS A 235 10.46 11.49 -25.11
CA LYS A 235 11.07 12.63 -25.80
C LYS A 235 10.37 12.98 -27.12
N THR A 236 10.10 11.97 -27.94
CA THR A 236 9.44 12.16 -29.26
C THR A 236 7.92 12.02 -29.18
N GLN A 237 7.40 11.60 -28.02
CA GLN A 237 6.00 11.23 -27.78
C GLN A 237 5.50 10.04 -28.62
N GLN A 238 6.41 9.31 -29.26
CA GLN A 238 6.08 8.07 -29.96
C GLN A 238 5.55 7.02 -28.97
N GLY A 239 4.47 6.32 -29.34
CA GLY A 239 3.86 5.25 -28.55
C GLY A 239 3.07 5.72 -27.31
N VAL A 240 3.11 7.01 -26.95
CA VAL A 240 2.40 7.52 -25.76
C VAL A 240 0.88 7.39 -25.94
N LYS A 241 0.36 7.71 -27.13
CA LYS A 241 -1.07 7.54 -27.43
C LYS A 241 -1.50 6.08 -27.30
N GLU A 242 -0.74 5.16 -27.88
CA GLU A 242 -0.99 3.72 -27.84
C GLU A 242 -0.96 3.18 -26.41
N LEU A 243 -0.04 3.69 -25.57
CA LEU A 243 0.01 3.37 -24.14
C LEU A 243 -1.28 3.79 -23.41
N LEU A 244 -1.79 4.98 -23.68
CA LEU A 244 -3.05 5.46 -23.07
C LEU A 244 -4.27 4.67 -23.57
N ASP A 245 -4.33 4.40 -24.87
CA ASP A 245 -5.40 3.59 -25.49
C ASP A 245 -5.42 2.17 -24.88
N MET A 246 -4.25 1.54 -24.75
CA MET A 246 -4.12 0.21 -24.13
C MET A 246 -4.47 0.22 -22.65
N THR A 247 -4.06 1.26 -21.91
CA THR A 247 -4.41 1.42 -20.49
C THR A 247 -5.93 1.46 -20.29
N LEU A 248 -6.65 2.19 -21.15
CA LEU A 248 -8.10 2.25 -21.12
C LEU A 248 -8.76 0.93 -21.53
N LEU A 249 -8.17 0.19 -22.47
CA LEU A 249 -8.64 -1.12 -22.91
C LEU A 249 -8.54 -2.15 -21.77
N VAL A 250 -7.40 -2.21 -21.08
CA VAL A 250 -7.23 -3.10 -19.92
C VAL A 250 -8.21 -2.74 -18.80
N ALA A 251 -8.46 -1.44 -18.58
CA ALA A 251 -9.45 -0.98 -17.62
C ALA A 251 -10.89 -1.41 -17.97
N ASP A 252 -11.24 -1.49 -19.26
CA ASP A 252 -12.55 -1.98 -19.69
C ASP A 252 -12.71 -3.48 -19.44
N VAL A 253 -11.65 -4.25 -19.69
CA VAL A 253 -11.63 -5.70 -19.42
C VAL A 253 -11.78 -5.99 -17.93
N GLU A 254 -11.19 -5.18 -17.06
CA GLU A 254 -11.33 -5.30 -15.60
C GLU A 254 -12.67 -4.78 -15.07
N GLU A 255 -13.52 -4.18 -15.93
CA GLU A 255 -14.83 -3.60 -15.59
C GLU A 255 -14.81 -2.72 -14.32
N LEU A 256 -13.87 -1.76 -14.26
CA LEU A 256 -13.69 -0.92 -13.07
C LEU A 256 -14.95 -0.09 -12.74
N LYS A 257 -15.61 -0.43 -11.64
CA LYS A 257 -16.83 0.23 -11.14
C LYS A 257 -16.60 0.84 -9.75
N ALA A 258 -17.40 1.86 -9.41
CA ALA A 258 -17.57 2.34 -8.05
C ALA A 258 -18.96 2.93 -7.83
N ASP A 259 -19.38 2.89 -6.56
CA ASP A 259 -20.59 3.55 -6.10
C ASP A 259 -20.38 5.05 -6.00
N VAL A 260 -21.31 5.84 -6.55
CA VAL A 260 -21.26 7.31 -6.53
C VAL A 260 -22.20 7.89 -5.46
N ASP A 261 -23.29 7.18 -5.15
CA ASP A 261 -24.36 7.58 -4.23
C ASP A 261 -24.14 7.08 -2.79
N THR A 262 -22.89 6.93 -2.38
CA THR A 262 -22.50 6.53 -1.02
C THR A 262 -21.70 7.65 -0.35
N PRO A 263 -21.57 7.65 0.99
CA PRO A 263 -20.66 8.58 1.67
C PRO A 263 -19.25 8.44 1.12
N ALA A 264 -18.63 9.56 0.78
CA ALA A 264 -17.32 9.56 0.15
C ALA A 264 -16.28 8.85 1.03
N LYS A 265 -15.57 7.90 0.44
CA LYS A 265 -14.39 7.28 1.06
C LYS A 265 -13.22 7.39 0.11
N GLY A 266 -12.03 7.30 0.68
CA GLY A 266 -10.82 7.22 -0.11
C GLY A 266 -9.60 7.24 0.78
N LEU A 267 -8.48 7.67 0.22
CA LEU A 267 -7.19 7.60 0.89
C LEU A 267 -6.39 8.88 0.80
N ILE A 268 -5.62 9.19 1.85
CA ILE A 268 -4.63 10.26 1.84
C ILE A 268 -3.36 9.80 1.12
N ILE A 269 -3.12 10.39 -0.05
CA ILE A 269 -1.92 10.16 -0.87
C ILE A 269 -0.73 10.94 -0.32
N GLU A 270 -0.93 12.15 0.19
CA GLU A 270 0.15 12.94 0.78
C GLU A 270 -0.43 14.01 1.70
N SER A 271 0.35 14.51 2.64
CA SER A 271 -0.03 15.63 3.49
C SER A 271 1.17 16.47 3.89
N HIS A 272 0.97 17.77 3.99
CA HIS A 272 1.96 18.73 4.49
C HIS A 272 1.30 19.96 5.14
N MET A 273 2.11 20.76 5.85
CA MET A 273 1.69 22.03 6.43
C MET A 273 2.06 23.18 5.50
N GLU A 274 1.07 23.99 5.10
CA GLU A 274 1.27 25.15 4.24
C GLU A 274 0.96 26.46 4.98
N LYS A 275 1.84 27.46 4.85
CA LYS A 275 1.65 28.76 5.49
C LYS A 275 0.40 29.46 4.94
N GLY A 276 -0.53 29.81 5.83
CA GLY A 276 -1.79 30.48 5.47
C GLY A 276 -2.94 29.53 5.14
N ARG A 277 -2.67 28.30 4.66
CA ARG A 277 -3.71 27.28 4.38
C ARG A 277 -3.84 26.22 5.48
N GLY A 278 -2.83 26.07 6.34
CA GLY A 278 -2.82 25.12 7.44
C GLY A 278 -2.46 23.71 6.98
N ALA A 279 -3.14 22.69 7.53
CA ALA A 279 -2.96 21.31 7.09
C ALA A 279 -3.61 21.08 5.72
N VAL A 280 -2.78 20.70 4.76
CA VAL A 280 -3.16 20.38 3.39
C VAL A 280 -2.94 18.89 3.16
N ALA A 281 -3.91 18.22 2.56
CA ALA A 281 -3.80 16.82 2.20
C ALA A 281 -4.19 16.60 0.74
N ILE A 282 -3.42 15.78 0.04
CA ILE A 282 -3.75 15.25 -1.28
C ILE A 282 -4.41 13.91 -1.05
N ALA A 283 -5.60 13.71 -1.59
CA ALA A 283 -6.40 12.53 -1.37
C ALA A 283 -6.95 11.96 -2.69
N LEU A 284 -7.16 10.66 -2.74
CA LEU A 284 -7.82 9.95 -3.84
C LEU A 284 -9.20 9.51 -3.38
N VAL A 285 -10.25 9.96 -4.06
CA VAL A 285 -11.63 9.48 -3.80
C VAL A 285 -11.79 8.10 -4.43
N GLU A 286 -12.22 7.11 -3.66
CA GLU A 286 -12.42 5.73 -4.13
C GLU A 286 -13.89 5.42 -4.38
N THR A 287 -14.76 5.83 -3.45
CA THR A 287 -16.21 5.64 -3.53
C THR A 287 -16.92 6.89 -3.05
N GLY A 288 -18.17 7.04 -3.47
CA GLY A 288 -19.02 8.18 -3.17
C GLY A 288 -18.57 9.47 -3.84
N THR A 289 -19.27 10.55 -3.52
CA THR A 289 -18.99 11.89 -4.04
C THR A 289 -18.62 12.84 -2.90
N LEU A 290 -17.37 13.31 -2.91
CA LEU A 290 -16.87 14.26 -1.93
C LEU A 290 -17.26 15.68 -2.35
N LYS A 291 -17.78 16.49 -1.41
CA LYS A 291 -18.24 17.84 -1.69
C LYS A 291 -17.54 18.86 -0.79
N ASN A 292 -17.44 20.09 -1.27
CA ASN A 292 -16.92 21.16 -0.41
C ASN A 292 -17.83 21.35 0.81
N GLY A 293 -17.23 21.53 2.00
CA GLY A 293 -17.97 21.61 3.26
C GLY A 293 -18.28 20.26 3.92
N SER A 294 -17.99 19.13 3.29
CA SER A 294 -18.12 17.81 3.91
C SER A 294 -17.22 17.68 5.14
N VAL A 295 -17.72 16.97 6.16
CA VAL A 295 -16.92 16.61 7.33
C VAL A 295 -16.28 15.25 7.06
N VAL A 296 -14.96 15.18 7.21
CA VAL A 296 -14.19 13.99 6.90
C VAL A 296 -13.40 13.54 8.13
N VAL A 297 -13.45 12.24 8.39
CA VAL A 297 -12.64 11.56 9.40
C VAL A 297 -11.49 10.85 8.70
N VAL A 298 -10.26 11.04 9.19
CA VAL A 298 -9.04 10.39 8.69
C VAL A 298 -8.29 9.80 9.88
N GLY A 299 -8.16 8.48 9.95
CA GLY A 299 -7.52 7.82 11.11
C GLY A 299 -8.04 8.35 12.45
N GLN A 300 -7.17 9.02 13.21
CA GLN A 300 -7.47 9.61 14.54
C GLN A 300 -7.73 11.13 14.49
N THR A 301 -7.90 11.71 13.31
CA THR A 301 -8.22 13.14 13.14
C THR A 301 -9.50 13.31 12.33
N TYR A 302 -10.05 14.52 12.34
CA TYR A 302 -11.18 14.91 11.51
C TYR A 302 -11.11 16.39 11.16
N GLY A 303 -11.78 16.76 10.08
CA GLY A 303 -11.83 18.14 9.59
C GLY A 303 -13.07 18.39 8.77
N LYS A 304 -13.51 19.65 8.76
CA LYS A 304 -14.50 20.12 7.79
C LYS A 304 -13.75 20.70 6.60
N ILE A 305 -13.99 20.14 5.41
CA ILE A 305 -13.33 20.59 4.17
C ILE A 305 -13.70 22.04 3.92
N ARG A 306 -12.68 22.91 3.84
CA ARG A 306 -12.85 24.35 3.55
C ARG A 306 -12.71 24.64 2.06
N ASN A 307 -11.68 24.05 1.47
CA ASN A 307 -11.43 24.10 0.04
C ASN A 307 -11.29 22.68 -0.48
N LEU A 308 -11.94 22.43 -1.61
CA LEU A 308 -11.81 21.25 -2.44
C LEU A 308 -11.27 21.72 -3.79
N GLU A 309 -10.05 21.28 -4.14
CA GLU A 309 -9.35 21.73 -5.34
C GLU A 309 -8.85 20.52 -6.14
N THR A 310 -8.72 20.68 -7.46
CA THR A 310 -7.95 19.75 -8.29
C THR A 310 -6.47 19.78 -7.90
N THR A 311 -5.70 18.77 -8.31
CA THR A 311 -4.25 18.78 -8.10
C THR A 311 -3.48 19.84 -8.90
N LEU A 312 -4.17 20.57 -9.78
CA LEU A 312 -3.67 21.77 -10.46
C LEU A 312 -4.01 23.08 -9.70
N GLY A 313 -4.63 23.00 -8.53
CA GLY A 313 -5.00 24.15 -7.69
C GLY A 313 -6.28 24.87 -8.11
N SER A 314 -7.02 24.35 -9.11
CA SER A 314 -8.32 24.92 -9.49
C SER A 314 -9.42 24.42 -8.56
N PRO A 315 -10.29 25.29 -8.01
CA PRO A 315 -11.35 24.89 -7.10
C PRO A 315 -12.44 24.08 -7.81
N ILE A 316 -13.01 23.10 -7.11
CA ILE A 316 -14.10 22.24 -7.62
C ILE A 316 -15.21 22.12 -6.57
N ALA A 317 -16.45 21.94 -7.02
CA ALA A 317 -17.60 21.79 -6.14
C ALA A 317 -17.71 20.38 -5.55
N GLU A 318 -17.39 19.38 -6.38
CA GLU A 318 -17.50 17.96 -6.05
C GLU A 318 -16.42 17.14 -6.74
N ALA A 319 -16.11 15.99 -6.16
CA ALA A 319 -15.15 15.02 -6.68
C ALA A 319 -15.71 13.61 -6.50
N GLY A 320 -15.88 12.90 -7.61
CA GLY A 320 -16.33 11.51 -7.63
C GLY A 320 -15.17 10.51 -7.57
N PRO A 321 -15.48 9.21 -7.69
CA PRO A 321 -14.49 8.13 -7.67
C PRO A 321 -13.34 8.33 -8.66
N SER A 322 -12.17 7.82 -8.29
CA SER A 322 -10.89 7.95 -9.00
C SER A 322 -10.37 9.38 -9.16
N THR A 323 -10.97 10.39 -8.52
CA THR A 323 -10.53 11.78 -8.66
C THR A 323 -9.53 12.15 -7.55
N PRO A 324 -8.31 12.58 -7.90
CA PRO A 324 -7.36 13.10 -6.92
C PRO A 324 -7.70 14.57 -6.59
N VAL A 325 -7.70 14.91 -5.31
CA VAL A 325 -8.12 16.22 -4.81
C VAL A 325 -7.20 16.74 -3.72
N ILE A 326 -7.08 18.07 -3.64
CA ILE A 326 -6.44 18.77 -2.54
C ILE A 326 -7.52 19.19 -1.55
N LEU A 327 -7.32 18.81 -0.30
CA LEU A 327 -8.21 19.03 0.83
C LEU A 327 -7.53 19.91 1.87
N THR A 328 -8.28 20.89 2.39
CA THR A 328 -7.84 21.73 3.50
C THR A 328 -8.93 21.81 4.57
N GLY A 329 -8.54 22.17 5.80
CA GLY A 329 -9.48 22.32 6.93
C GLY A 329 -9.38 21.23 7.99
N PHE A 330 -8.37 20.36 7.90
CA PHE A 330 -8.03 19.45 8.99
C PHE A 330 -7.50 20.21 10.21
N ARG A 331 -7.80 19.69 11.40
CA ARG A 331 -7.30 20.24 12.67
C ARG A 331 -5.82 19.91 12.87
N GLU A 332 -5.47 18.69 12.50
CA GLU A 332 -4.13 18.14 12.57
C GLU A 332 -3.78 17.56 11.21
N LEU A 333 -2.49 17.39 10.94
CA LEU A 333 -2.02 16.84 9.69
C LEU A 333 -2.45 15.36 9.59
N PRO A 334 -3.26 14.95 8.59
CA PRO A 334 -3.61 13.55 8.43
C PRO A 334 -2.38 12.75 8.01
N GLU A 335 -2.30 11.48 8.40
CA GLU A 335 -1.16 10.65 8.03
C GLU A 335 -1.30 10.11 6.61
N PHE A 336 -0.15 9.92 5.95
CA PHE A 336 -0.04 9.25 4.66
C PHE A 336 -0.63 7.83 4.73
N GLY A 337 -1.35 7.43 3.69
CA GLY A 337 -1.89 6.08 3.56
C GLY A 337 -3.11 5.78 4.44
N GLN A 338 -3.60 6.75 5.22
CA GLN A 338 -4.82 6.56 6.00
C GLN A 338 -6.07 6.74 5.15
N GLU A 339 -7.07 5.92 5.44
CA GLU A 339 -8.40 6.05 4.84
C GLU A 339 -9.14 7.25 5.42
N PHE A 340 -9.84 7.94 4.54
CA PHE A 340 -10.79 8.98 4.89
C PHE A 340 -12.22 8.53 4.63
N MET A 341 -13.14 9.02 5.45
CA MET A 341 -14.58 8.80 5.29
C MET A 341 -15.33 10.10 5.56
N ALA A 342 -16.21 10.48 4.64
CA ALA A 342 -17.17 11.56 4.84
C ALA A 342 -18.30 11.11 5.78
N VAL A 343 -18.65 11.96 6.72
CA VAL A 343 -19.67 11.72 7.75
C VAL A 343 -20.68 12.87 7.77
N ALA A 344 -21.84 12.64 8.39
CA ALA A 344 -22.95 13.59 8.28
C ALA A 344 -22.68 14.91 9.02
N ASN A 345 -21.97 14.88 10.15
CA ASN A 345 -21.71 16.06 10.97
C ASN A 345 -20.49 15.90 11.90
N ASP A 346 -20.03 17.03 12.45
CA ASP A 346 -18.88 17.09 13.38
C ASP A 346 -19.06 16.24 14.64
N LYS A 347 -20.31 16.05 15.10
CA LYS A 347 -20.59 15.26 16.32
C LYS A 347 -20.32 13.77 16.07
N GLU A 348 -20.73 13.26 14.92
CA GLU A 348 -20.44 11.91 14.48
C GLU A 348 -18.94 11.70 14.26
N ALA A 349 -18.29 12.65 13.57
CA ALA A 349 -16.84 12.63 13.35
C ALA A 349 -16.06 12.50 14.67
N LYS A 350 -16.40 13.36 15.64
CA LYS A 350 -15.77 13.36 16.97
C LYS A 350 -15.98 12.04 17.70
N LYS A 351 -17.18 11.45 17.63
CA LYS A 351 -17.48 10.15 18.26
C LYS A 351 -16.62 9.02 17.68
N ILE A 352 -16.45 8.99 16.35
CA ILE A 352 -15.64 7.98 15.67
C ILE A 352 -14.17 8.11 16.07
N VAL A 353 -13.64 9.33 16.05
CA VAL A 353 -12.24 9.60 16.42
C VAL A 353 -11.96 9.26 17.88
N GLU A 354 -12.84 9.65 18.81
CA GLU A 354 -12.69 9.30 20.23
C GLU A 354 -12.71 7.78 20.46
N ALA A 355 -13.54 7.04 19.72
CA ALA A 355 -13.57 5.58 19.78
C ALA A 355 -12.24 4.97 19.28
N ARG A 356 -11.70 5.46 18.15
CA ARG A 356 -10.42 4.99 17.57
C ARG A 356 -9.23 5.28 18.50
N ILE A 357 -9.18 6.45 19.14
CA ILE A 357 -8.14 6.81 20.11
C ILE A 357 -8.20 5.91 21.36
N ARG A 358 -9.40 5.60 21.86
CA ARG A 358 -9.56 4.67 23.00
C ARG A 358 -9.09 3.26 22.65
N GLN A 359 -9.35 2.81 21.43
CA GLN A 359 -8.90 1.50 20.96
C GLN A 359 -7.37 1.44 20.85
N SER A 360 -6.73 2.43 20.23
CA SER A 360 -5.27 2.47 20.08
C SER A 360 -4.55 2.55 21.44
N THR A 361 -5.04 3.37 22.37
CA THR A 361 -4.46 3.49 23.72
C THR A 361 -4.58 2.22 24.57
N ASN A 362 -5.63 1.42 24.37
CA ASN A 362 -5.75 0.12 25.04
C ASN A 362 -4.77 -0.92 24.46
N THR A 363 -4.60 -0.95 23.13
CA THR A 363 -3.63 -1.84 22.46
C THR A 363 -2.17 -1.47 22.80
N SER A 364 -1.84 -0.19 22.90
CA SER A 364 -0.49 0.23 23.31
C SER A 364 -0.19 -0.14 24.77
N LYS A 365 -1.20 -0.11 25.67
CA LYS A 365 -1.03 -0.53 27.06
C LYS A 365 -0.83 -2.05 27.22
N SER A 366 -1.44 -2.86 26.36
CA SER A 366 -1.23 -4.32 26.37
C SER A 366 0.16 -4.72 25.84
N ASN A 367 0.73 -3.95 24.91
CA ASN A 367 2.09 -4.23 24.39
C ASN A 367 3.21 -3.76 25.33
N ILE A 368 2.97 -2.73 26.14
CA ILE A 368 3.92 -2.25 27.17
C ILE A 368 4.04 -3.25 28.33
N THR A 369 3.09 -4.18 28.49
CA THR A 369 3.14 -5.21 29.55
C THR A 369 3.91 -6.47 29.15
N THR A 370 4.55 -6.50 27.97
CA THR A 370 5.46 -7.59 27.60
C THR A 370 6.78 -7.44 28.33
N SER A 371 7.09 -8.40 29.20
CA SER A 371 8.31 -8.51 30.02
C SER A 371 9.62 -8.36 29.21
N SER A 372 9.58 -8.53 27.89
CA SER A 372 10.70 -8.41 26.97
C SER A 372 11.24 -6.98 26.82
N GLN A 373 10.40 -5.94 26.86
CA GLN A 373 10.86 -4.54 26.82
C GLN A 373 11.50 -4.12 28.15
N LEU A 374 10.96 -4.59 29.28
CA LEU A 374 11.58 -4.38 30.59
C LEU A 374 12.92 -5.12 30.71
N LEU A 375 13.04 -6.32 30.14
CA LEU A 375 14.31 -7.05 30.07
C LEU A 375 15.33 -6.38 29.14
N GLN A 376 14.90 -5.74 28.04
CA GLN A 376 15.78 -4.92 27.20
C GLN A 376 16.26 -3.65 27.93
N ILE A 377 15.42 -3.03 28.73
CA ILE A 377 15.80 -1.86 29.56
C ILE A 377 16.76 -2.28 30.68
N ILE A 378 16.55 -3.45 31.29
CA ILE A 378 17.39 -3.97 32.40
C ILE A 378 18.74 -4.53 31.88
N ASN A 379 18.79 -5.11 30.68
CA ASN A 379 20.02 -5.66 30.09
C ASN A 379 20.90 -4.63 29.34
N ARG A 380 20.49 -3.36 29.26
CA ARG A 380 21.31 -2.26 28.69
C ARG A 380 22.42 -1.77 29.64
N ASN A 381 23.11 -2.68 30.32
CA ASN A 381 24.41 -2.42 30.94
C ASN A 381 25.57 -2.72 29.96
N THR A 382 25.38 -2.35 28.69
CA THR A 382 26.43 -2.26 27.68
C THR A 382 26.43 -0.83 27.18
N GLU A 383 27.60 -0.18 27.16
CA GLU A 383 27.82 1.18 26.68
C GLU A 383 27.50 1.30 25.17
N LEU A 384 26.23 1.22 24.81
CA LEU A 384 25.76 1.55 23.48
C LEU A 384 25.78 3.08 23.36
N SER A 385 26.60 3.58 22.45
CA SER A 385 26.62 5.01 22.13
C SER A 385 25.31 5.38 21.44
N GLU A 386 24.42 6.07 22.15
CA GLU A 386 23.16 6.56 21.57
C GLU A 386 23.41 7.84 20.77
N PHE A 387 22.99 7.87 19.51
CA PHE A 387 23.04 9.06 18.65
C PHE A 387 21.62 9.58 18.39
N ASN A 388 21.26 10.68 19.04
CA ASN A 388 19.94 11.28 18.90
C ASN A 388 19.85 12.07 17.59
N VAL A 389 18.90 11.70 16.73
CA VAL A 389 18.65 12.36 15.44
C VAL A 389 17.28 13.02 15.45
N ILE A 390 17.23 14.29 15.03
CA ILE A 390 15.97 15.01 14.79
C ILE A 390 15.77 15.10 13.28
N VAL A 391 14.72 14.44 12.76
CA VAL A 391 14.36 14.50 11.34
C VAL A 391 13.20 15.49 11.17
N LYS A 392 13.35 16.43 10.23
CA LYS A 392 12.27 17.33 9.78
C LYS A 392 12.18 17.24 8.26
N ALA A 393 10.98 17.01 7.75
CA ALA A 393 10.70 16.97 6.33
C ALA A 393 9.59 17.99 5.99
N ASP A 394 9.50 18.31 4.71
CA ASP A 394 8.47 19.15 4.11
C ASP A 394 7.12 18.43 3.97
N VAL A 395 7.14 17.13 3.66
CA VAL A 395 5.96 16.26 3.55
C VAL A 395 6.01 15.06 4.50
N GLN A 396 4.84 14.52 4.83
CA GLN A 396 4.73 13.39 5.74
C GLN A 396 5.25 12.06 5.14
N GLY A 397 5.07 11.84 3.84
CA GLY A 397 5.54 10.62 3.17
C GLY A 397 7.05 10.44 3.27
N SER A 398 7.80 11.48 2.91
CA SER A 398 9.27 11.50 3.02
C SER A 398 9.75 11.34 4.46
N LEU A 399 9.05 11.94 5.44
CA LEU A 399 9.39 11.76 6.85
C LEU A 399 9.34 10.29 7.26
N THR A 400 8.24 9.60 6.94
CA THR A 400 8.06 8.18 7.25
C THR A 400 9.13 7.32 6.57
N SER A 401 9.36 7.55 5.27
CA SER A 401 10.39 6.84 4.49
C SER A 401 11.80 6.97 5.07
N VAL A 402 12.20 8.18 5.47
CA VAL A 402 13.52 8.41 6.09
C VAL A 402 13.60 7.77 7.46
N ILE A 403 12.55 7.88 8.29
CA ILE A 403 12.51 7.26 9.62
C ILE A 403 12.66 5.74 9.51
N ASP A 404 11.95 5.10 8.59
CA ASP A 404 12.02 3.65 8.43
C ASP A 404 13.38 3.21 7.88
N SER A 405 13.96 3.98 6.96
CA SER A 405 15.34 3.76 6.49
C SER A 405 16.36 3.86 7.63
N LEU A 406 16.22 4.85 8.52
CA LEU A 406 17.08 4.99 9.70
C LEU A 406 16.91 3.83 10.69
N LYS A 407 15.70 3.30 10.86
CA LYS A 407 15.47 2.10 11.70
C LYS A 407 16.14 0.86 11.14
N THR A 408 16.22 0.73 9.81
CA THR A 408 16.89 -0.42 9.17
C THR A 408 18.42 -0.38 9.21
N LEU A 409 19.02 0.76 9.57
CA LEU A 409 20.48 0.90 9.72
C LEU A 409 21.00 0.34 11.06
N ASN A 410 20.11 -0.09 11.95
CA ASN A 410 20.45 -0.65 13.27
C ASN A 410 20.42 -2.17 13.29
#